data_AF-A0A979FS85-F1
#
_entry.id   AF-A0A979FS85-F1
#
_cell.length_a   1.000
_cell.length_b   1.000
_cell.length_c   1.000
_cell.angle_alpha   90.00
_cell.angle_beta   90.00
_cell.angle_gamma   90.00
#
_symmetry.space_group_name_H-M   'P 1'
#
loop_
_entity.id
_entity.type
_entity.pdbx_description
1 polymer ?
#
loop_
_entity_poly.entity_id
_entity_poly.type
_entity_poly.pdbx_seq_one_letter_code
_entity_poly.pdbx_strand_id
1 'polypeptide(L)'
;MPPKDTCCAQAANGYCLVAECPVDVVGFCEAQIRCEARGLPMASRELYYNYSLIGDPTVLPANEIYFWVNIHRGEDLVWRWMPSMEPMGDVYFVNALSPDHDCAEMIIENGMINFLSIPCFENDEECTLCYDPQTNLPAC
;
A
#
# COMPACT_ATOMS: atom_id res chain seq x y z
N MET A 1 -9.06 4.71 20.51
CA MET A 1 -8.50 3.67 19.64
C MET A 1 -9.57 3.29 18.63
N PRO A 2 -9.24 3.22 17.34
CA PRO A 2 -10.15 2.68 16.35
C PRO A 2 -10.46 1.19 16.66
N PRO A 3 -11.61 0.66 16.25
CA PRO A 3 -11.93 -0.76 16.39
C PRO A 3 -10.88 -1.56 15.60
N LYS A 4 -10.23 -2.52 16.24
CA LYS A 4 -9.41 -3.51 15.53
C LYS A 4 -10.32 -4.60 14.99
N ASP A 5 -10.12 -4.99 13.74
CA ASP A 5 -10.81 -6.11 13.14
C ASP A 5 -10.55 -7.41 13.95
N THR A 6 -11.59 -8.22 14.15
CA THR A 6 -11.52 -9.45 14.96
C THR A 6 -11.30 -10.71 14.14
N CYS A 7 -11.40 -10.60 12.82
CA CYS A 7 -11.13 -11.63 11.84
C CYS A 7 -10.47 -11.00 10.63
N CYS A 8 -9.83 -11.81 9.80
CA CYS A 8 -9.12 -11.35 8.63
C CYS A 8 -9.91 -11.66 7.36
N ALA A 9 -10.21 -10.64 6.55
CA ALA A 9 -10.83 -10.86 5.24
C ALA A 9 -9.94 -11.72 4.33
N GLN A 10 -8.63 -11.52 4.41
CA GLN A 10 -7.66 -12.33 3.67
C GLN A 10 -6.32 -12.46 4.41
N ALA A 11 -6.03 -13.67 4.89
CA ALA A 11 -4.80 -13.99 5.60
C ALA A 11 -3.76 -14.60 4.65
N ALA A 12 -2.56 -14.03 4.60
CA ALA A 12 -1.44 -14.57 3.83
C ALA A 12 -0.13 -14.48 4.63
N ASN A 13 0.54 -15.61 4.85
CA ASN A 13 1.82 -15.71 5.58
C ASN A 13 1.88 -14.96 6.93
N GLY A 14 0.78 -14.96 7.69
CA GLY A 14 0.70 -14.28 8.99
C GLY A 14 0.39 -12.78 8.90
N TYR A 15 0.18 -12.26 7.69
CA TYR A 15 -0.35 -10.93 7.43
C TYR A 15 -1.85 -11.00 7.19
N CYS A 16 -2.56 -10.00 7.70
CA CYS A 16 -3.92 -9.75 7.28
C CYS A 16 -3.94 -8.61 6.28
N LEU A 17 -4.60 -8.81 5.14
CA LEU A 17 -4.66 -7.84 4.06
C LEU A 17 -6.11 -7.39 3.85
N VAL A 18 -6.28 -6.08 3.71
CA VAL A 18 -7.56 -5.44 3.43
C VAL A 18 -7.34 -4.48 2.27
N ALA A 19 -7.83 -4.85 1.09
CA ALA A 19 -7.92 -3.95 -0.04
C ALA A 19 -9.28 -3.24 0.00
N GLU A 20 -9.28 -1.93 0.15
CA GLU A 20 -10.47 -1.10 -0.01
C GLU A 20 -10.44 -0.41 -1.36
N CYS A 21 -11.24 -0.88 -2.29
CA CYS A 21 -11.46 -0.25 -3.58
C CYS A 21 -12.78 0.53 -3.50
N PRO A 22 -12.78 1.81 -3.11
CA PRO A 22 -14.00 2.59 -3.04
C PRO A 22 -14.62 2.78 -4.44
N VAL A 23 -15.93 3.09 -4.45
CA VAL A 23 -16.65 3.55 -5.65
C VAL A 23 -16.26 4.99 -6.01
N ASP A 24 -15.66 5.70 -5.06
CA ASP A 24 -15.22 7.08 -5.16
C ASP A 24 -13.70 7.13 -5.14
N VAL A 25 -13.16 7.89 -6.08
CA VAL A 25 -11.76 8.17 -6.33
C VAL A 25 -11.11 8.85 -5.09
N VAL A 26 -9.99 8.32 -4.54
CA VAL A 26 -9.39 8.81 -3.28
C VAL A 26 -7.90 9.11 -3.39
N GLY A 27 -7.48 10.27 -2.89
CA GLY A 27 -6.06 10.61 -2.77
C GLY A 27 -5.35 9.95 -1.57
N PHE A 28 -4.02 10.02 -1.59
CA PHE A 28 -3.11 9.37 -0.65
C PHE A 28 -3.46 9.58 0.84
N CYS A 29 -3.72 10.82 1.26
CA CYS A 29 -3.98 11.12 2.67
C CYS A 29 -5.29 10.49 3.16
N GLU A 30 -6.30 10.41 2.29
CA GLU A 30 -7.58 9.78 2.64
C GLU A 30 -7.42 8.27 2.71
N ALA A 31 -6.70 7.67 1.77
CA ALA A 31 -6.31 6.26 1.79
C ALA A 31 -5.60 5.90 3.12
N GLN A 32 -4.62 6.71 3.53
CA GLN A 32 -3.92 6.51 4.80
C GLN A 32 -4.86 6.59 6.01
N ILE A 33 -5.72 7.63 6.08
CA ILE A 33 -6.67 7.81 7.19
C ILE A 33 -7.63 6.61 7.29
N ARG A 34 -8.04 6.01 6.17
CA ARG A 34 -8.93 4.83 6.17
C ARG A 34 -8.27 3.60 6.78
N CYS A 35 -7.00 3.32 6.45
CA CYS A 35 -6.26 2.26 7.13
C CYS A 35 -6.13 2.53 8.64
N GLU A 36 -5.75 3.77 9.00
CA GLU A 36 -5.59 4.16 10.40
C GLU A 36 -6.90 4.06 11.19
N ALA A 37 -8.04 4.35 10.56
CA ALA A 37 -9.38 4.21 11.15
C ALA A 37 -9.76 2.74 11.46
N ARG A 38 -9.08 1.76 10.86
CA ARG A 38 -9.16 0.32 11.19
C ARG A 38 -8.09 -0.12 12.18
N GLY A 39 -7.21 0.78 12.59
CA GLY A 39 -6.04 0.47 13.39
C GLY A 39 -4.98 -0.34 12.64
N LEU A 40 -4.98 -0.26 11.30
CA LEU A 40 -4.03 -0.91 10.41
C LEU A 40 -3.12 0.13 9.74
N PRO A 41 -1.83 -0.13 9.54
CA PRO A 41 -1.02 0.67 8.63
C PRO A 41 -1.41 0.45 7.16
N MET A 42 -1.24 1.49 6.34
CA MET A 42 -1.21 1.36 4.89
C MET A 42 0.02 0.56 4.46
N ALA A 43 -0.09 -0.14 3.34
CA ALA A 43 0.96 -0.98 2.74
C ALA A 43 2.34 -0.33 2.80
N SER A 44 3.27 -0.96 3.49
CA SER A 44 4.60 -0.42 3.77
C SER A 44 5.71 -1.33 3.22
N ARG A 45 6.95 -0.99 3.59
CA ARG A 45 8.15 -1.76 3.28
C ARG A 45 8.03 -3.23 3.66
N GLU A 46 7.51 -3.52 4.85
CA GLU A 46 7.34 -4.88 5.34
C GLU A 46 6.49 -5.69 4.37
N LEU A 47 5.39 -5.12 3.87
CA LEU A 47 4.55 -5.80 2.89
C LEU A 47 5.30 -6.05 1.57
N TYR A 48 6.05 -5.06 1.07
CA TYR A 48 6.84 -5.18 -0.16
C TYR A 48 7.83 -6.35 -0.11
N TYR A 49 8.66 -6.44 0.93
CA TYR A 49 9.64 -7.54 1.05
C TYR A 49 8.98 -8.90 1.21
N ASN A 50 7.83 -8.94 1.90
CA ASN A 50 7.10 -10.17 2.10
C ASN A 50 6.19 -10.53 0.93
N TYR A 51 5.98 -9.65 -0.05
CA TYR A 51 5.09 -9.93 -1.17
C TYR A 51 5.52 -11.15 -1.99
N SER A 52 6.83 -11.29 -2.22
CA SER A 52 7.42 -12.47 -2.87
C SER A 52 7.15 -13.77 -2.10
N LEU A 53 6.97 -13.67 -0.77
CA LEU A 53 6.58 -14.79 0.08
C LEU A 53 5.07 -14.99 0.06
N ILE A 54 4.29 -13.91 0.06
CA ILE A 54 2.82 -13.88 0.11
C ILE A 54 2.21 -14.69 -1.03
N GLY A 55 2.91 -14.87 -2.16
CA GLY A 55 2.90 -16.07 -3.02
C GLY A 55 1.56 -16.49 -3.65
N ASP A 56 0.46 -15.84 -3.30
CA ASP A 56 -0.88 -16.19 -3.71
C ASP A 56 -1.44 -15.04 -4.57
N PRO A 57 -1.49 -15.23 -5.90
CA PRO A 57 -2.03 -14.25 -6.85
C PRO A 57 -3.55 -14.04 -6.69
N THR A 58 -4.21 -14.71 -5.74
CA THR A 58 -5.62 -14.46 -5.39
C THR A 58 -5.81 -13.39 -4.31
N VAL A 59 -4.70 -12.86 -3.76
CA VAL A 59 -4.72 -11.89 -2.64
C VAL A 59 -4.97 -10.45 -3.08
N LEU A 60 -4.47 -10.10 -4.25
CA LEU A 60 -4.79 -8.86 -4.93
C LEU A 60 -5.23 -9.31 -6.33
N PRO A 61 -6.41 -8.90 -6.82
CA PRO A 61 -6.91 -9.39 -8.10
C PRO A 61 -5.82 -9.21 -9.16
N ALA A 62 -5.52 -10.25 -9.93
CA ALA A 62 -4.44 -10.28 -10.93
C ALA A 62 -4.68 -9.35 -12.15
N ASN A 63 -5.53 -8.33 -12.00
CA ASN A 63 -5.76 -7.26 -12.96
C ASN A 63 -4.87 -6.06 -12.60
N GLU A 64 -4.61 -5.17 -13.55
CA GLU A 64 -3.93 -3.89 -13.29
C GLU A 64 -4.74 -3.09 -12.26
N ILE A 65 -4.37 -3.21 -10.99
CA ILE A 65 -4.95 -2.45 -9.88
C ILE A 65 -3.81 -1.66 -9.26
N TYR A 66 -4.05 -0.36 -9.14
CA TYR A 66 -3.18 0.61 -8.50
C TYR A 66 -3.50 0.64 -7.01
N PHE A 67 -2.48 0.56 -6.18
CA PHE A 67 -2.61 0.63 -4.73
C PHE A 67 -1.81 1.79 -4.17
N TRP A 68 -2.44 2.62 -3.35
CA TRP A 68 -1.69 3.56 -2.52
C TRP A 68 -0.76 2.81 -1.57
N VAL A 69 0.52 3.18 -1.58
CA VAL A 69 1.55 2.61 -0.70
C VAL A 69 2.24 3.70 0.08
N ASN A 70 2.70 3.35 1.28
CA ASN A 70 3.27 4.27 2.25
C ASN A 70 4.72 4.63 1.88
N ILE A 71 4.93 5.15 0.67
CA ILE A 71 6.16 5.76 0.18
C ILE A 71 5.85 7.23 -0.10
N HIS A 72 6.65 8.12 0.48
CA HIS A 72 6.47 9.57 0.35
C HIS A 72 7.80 10.28 0.15
N ARG A 73 7.81 11.35 -0.64
CA ARG A 73 8.97 12.22 -0.85
C ARG A 73 8.95 13.37 0.14
N GLY A 74 9.96 13.45 1.00
CA GLY A 74 10.10 14.56 1.94
C GLY A 74 10.42 15.89 1.24
N GLU A 75 10.34 17.00 1.99
CA GLU A 75 10.75 18.33 1.52
C GLU A 75 12.23 18.40 1.11
N ASP A 76 13.05 17.45 1.60
CA ASP A 76 14.44 17.27 1.22
C ASP A 76 14.63 16.48 -0.09
N LEU A 77 13.54 16.22 -0.82
CA LEU A 77 13.48 15.50 -2.08
C LEU A 77 13.88 14.02 -1.99
N VAL A 78 13.91 13.45 -0.77
CA VAL A 78 14.26 12.05 -0.55
C VAL A 78 13.00 11.21 -0.33
N TRP A 79 12.86 10.16 -1.12
CA TRP A 79 11.81 9.15 -1.01
C TRP A 79 12.06 8.22 0.18
N ARG A 80 11.02 7.98 0.97
CA ARG A 80 11.09 7.17 2.19
C ARG A 80 9.92 6.23 2.32
N TRP A 81 10.18 5.08 2.89
CA TRP A 81 9.14 4.24 3.46
C TRP A 81 8.61 4.85 4.74
N MET A 82 7.29 4.96 4.84
CA MET A 82 6.57 5.42 6.02
C MET A 82 6.00 4.19 6.76
N PRO A 83 5.92 4.22 8.10
CA PRO A 83 6.35 5.30 9.00
C PRO A 83 7.84 5.22 9.41
N SER A 84 8.62 4.27 8.89
CA SER A 84 10.01 4.06 9.32
C SER A 84 10.96 5.22 8.98
N MET A 85 10.57 6.09 8.05
CA MET A 85 11.36 7.21 7.51
C MET A 85 12.69 6.77 6.88
N GLU A 86 12.85 5.48 6.59
CA GLU A 86 14.07 4.96 5.98
C GLU A 86 14.10 5.31 4.48
N PRO A 87 15.24 5.79 3.96
CA PRO A 87 15.39 6.06 2.53
C PRO A 87 15.07 4.81 1.71
N MET A 88 14.31 5.01 0.65
CA MET A 88 13.94 3.97 -0.29
C MET A 88 15.11 3.68 -1.23
N GLY A 89 16.04 2.82 -0.78
CA GLY A 89 17.19 2.39 -1.59
C GLY A 89 16.94 1.13 -2.41
N ASP A 90 15.76 0.53 -2.26
CA ASP A 90 15.41 -0.83 -2.63
C ASP A 90 14.27 -0.92 -3.68
N VAL A 91 13.77 0.23 -4.11
CA VAL A 91 12.64 0.36 -5.02
C VAL A 91 12.99 1.32 -6.15
N TYR A 92 12.45 1.06 -7.34
CA TYR A 92 12.59 1.91 -8.51
C TYR A 92 11.21 2.27 -9.05
N PHE A 93 11.03 3.54 -9.39
CA PHE A 93 9.84 4.00 -10.09
C PHE A 93 9.95 3.69 -11.57
N VAL A 94 8.87 3.16 -12.16
CA VAL A 94 8.84 2.84 -13.60
C VAL A 94 8.48 4.04 -14.48
N ASN A 95 7.93 5.10 -13.87
CA ASN A 95 7.67 6.37 -14.54
C ASN A 95 8.73 7.44 -14.22
N ALA A 96 8.72 8.52 -15.01
CA ALA A 96 9.59 9.66 -14.75
C ALA A 96 9.19 10.37 -13.45
N LEU A 97 10.19 10.73 -12.65
CA LEU A 97 9.97 11.53 -11.45
C LEU A 97 9.66 12.99 -11.83
N SER A 98 8.44 13.44 -11.55
CA SER A 98 8.06 14.83 -11.72
C SER A 98 8.32 15.65 -10.43
N PRO A 99 8.51 16.97 -10.53
CA PRO A 99 8.74 17.82 -9.36
C PRO A 99 7.58 17.88 -8.37
N ASP A 100 6.36 17.59 -8.79
CA ASP A 100 5.11 17.61 -8.01
C ASP A 100 4.64 16.21 -7.57
N HIS A 101 5.40 15.17 -7.91
CA HIS A 101 5.13 13.82 -7.45
C HIS A 101 5.83 13.57 -6.11
N ASP A 102 5.04 13.57 -5.04
CA ASP A 102 5.52 13.34 -3.67
C ASP A 102 4.93 12.07 -3.03
N CYS A 103 4.04 11.37 -3.73
CA CYS A 103 3.45 10.10 -3.28
C CYS A 103 3.71 8.98 -4.29
N ALA A 104 3.42 7.75 -3.88
CA ALA A 104 3.64 6.58 -4.70
C ALA A 104 2.46 5.62 -4.72
N GLU A 105 2.33 4.96 -5.86
CA GLU A 105 1.46 3.81 -6.05
C GLU A 105 2.28 2.56 -6.31
N MET A 106 1.67 1.44 -5.97
CA MET A 106 2.11 0.10 -6.32
C MET A 106 1.15 -0.48 -7.34
N ILE A 107 1.68 -1.01 -8.43
CA ILE A 107 0.94 -1.80 -9.40
C ILE A 107 1.53 -3.20 -9.47
N ILE A 108 0.67 -4.20 -9.62
CA ILE A 108 1.06 -5.60 -9.79
C ILE A 108 0.74 -6.02 -11.22
N GLU A 109 1.79 -6.19 -12.03
CA GLU A 109 1.68 -6.62 -13.42
C GLU A 109 2.46 -7.91 -13.64
N ASN A 110 1.78 -8.94 -14.17
CA ASN A 110 2.41 -10.23 -14.47
C ASN A 110 3.18 -10.84 -13.27
N GLY A 111 2.68 -10.61 -12.05
CA GLY A 111 3.32 -11.07 -10.81
C GLY A 111 4.56 -10.26 -10.37
N MET A 112 4.87 -9.17 -11.06
CA MET A 112 5.90 -8.21 -10.67
C MET A 112 5.26 -6.99 -9.99
N ILE A 113 5.88 -6.52 -8.91
CA ILE A 113 5.52 -5.24 -8.30
C ILE A 113 6.32 -4.14 -8.99
N ASN A 114 5.61 -3.13 -9.48
CA ASN A 114 6.17 -1.88 -9.96
C ASN A 114 5.64 -0.73 -9.11
N PHE A 115 6.39 0.38 -9.11
CA PHE A 115 6.01 1.59 -8.39
C PHE A 115 5.91 2.77 -9.34
N LEU A 116 4.92 3.62 -9.12
CA LEU A 116 4.71 4.87 -9.85
C LEU A 116 4.82 6.02 -8.88
N SER A 117 5.52 7.08 -9.28
CA SER A 117 5.48 8.36 -8.59
C SER A 117 4.26 9.14 -9.07
N ILE A 118 3.52 9.76 -8.16
CA ILE A 118 2.28 10.47 -8.48
C ILE A 118 2.05 11.64 -7.52
N PRO A 119 1.30 12.69 -7.90
CA PRO A 119 0.88 13.71 -6.95
C PRO A 119 0.00 13.12 -5.85
N CYS A 120 0.20 13.53 -4.60
CA CYS A 120 -0.58 13.00 -3.47
C CYS A 120 -2.08 13.36 -3.50
N PHE A 121 -2.45 14.34 -4.33
CA PHE A 121 -3.82 14.78 -4.54
C PHE A 121 -4.45 14.18 -5.79
N GLU A 122 -3.69 13.42 -6.59
CA GLU A 122 -4.28 12.66 -7.68
C GLU A 122 -5.35 11.77 -7.09
N ASN A 123 -6.50 11.77 -7.75
CA ASN A 123 -7.56 10.84 -7.43
C ASN A 123 -7.70 10.03 -8.72
N ASP A 124 -7.36 8.74 -8.70
CA ASP A 124 -7.58 7.77 -9.77
C ASP A 124 -8.37 6.53 -9.24
N GLU A 125 -8.48 5.47 -10.03
CA GLU A 125 -9.06 4.19 -9.64
C GLU A 125 -8.17 3.40 -8.65
N GLU A 126 -7.64 4.06 -7.61
CA GLU A 126 -6.73 3.40 -6.67
C GLU A 126 -7.47 2.71 -5.52
N CYS A 127 -7.07 1.48 -5.26
CA CYS A 127 -7.45 0.79 -4.04
C CYS A 127 -6.50 1.19 -2.91
N THR A 128 -7.04 1.37 -1.71
CA THR A 128 -6.22 1.47 -0.50
C THR A 128 -5.86 0.07 -0.03
N LEU A 129 -4.56 -0.24 0.07
CA LEU A 129 -4.11 -1.52 0.65
C LEU A 129 -3.67 -1.31 2.10
N CYS A 130 -4.46 -1.80 3.04
CA CYS A 130 -4.13 -1.84 4.46
C CYS A 130 -3.61 -3.22 4.85
N TYR A 131 -2.69 -3.29 5.80
CA TYR A 131 -2.16 -4.57 6.26
C TYR A 131 -1.95 -4.62 7.77
N ASP A 132 -2.09 -5.80 8.37
CA ASP A 132 -1.69 -6.05 9.76
C ASP A 132 -0.41 -6.91 9.79
N PRO A 133 0.72 -6.39 10.31
CA PRO A 133 1.97 -7.14 10.46
C PRO A 133 1.92 -8.27 11.50
N GLN A 134 0.87 -8.37 12.32
CA GLN A 134 0.75 -9.38 13.37
C GLN A 134 -0.65 -9.97 13.44
N THR A 135 -0.91 -11.05 12.70
CA THR A 135 -2.21 -11.72 12.86
C THR A 135 -2.10 -13.24 13.04
N ASN A 136 -2.53 -13.65 14.24
CA ASN A 136 -3.21 -14.92 14.48
C ASN A 136 -4.74 -14.75 14.27
N LEU A 137 -5.18 -13.68 13.61
CA LEU A 137 -6.61 -13.44 13.40
C LEU A 137 -7.16 -14.54 12.47
N PRO A 138 -8.25 -15.22 12.85
CA PRO A 138 -8.87 -16.22 11.99
C PRO A 138 -9.45 -15.55 10.75
N ALA A 139 -9.57 -16.29 9.65
CA ALA A 139 -10.31 -15.80 8.49
C ALA A 139 -11.76 -15.45 8.87
N CYS A 140 -12.28 -14.35 8.31
CA CYS A 140 -13.72 -14.13 8.20
C CYS A 140 -14.27 -15.07 7.09
#